data_AF-A0A967PR41-F1
#
_entry.id   AF-A0A967PR41-F1
#
_cell.length_a   1.000
_cell.length_b   1.000
_cell.length_c   1.000
_cell.angle_alpha   90.00
_cell.angle_beta   90.00
_cell.angle_gamma   90.00
#
_symmetry.space_group_name_H-M   'P 1'
#
loop_
_entity.id
_entity.type
_entity.pdbx_description
1 polymer ?
#
loop_
_entity_poly.entity_id
_entity_poly.type
_entity_poly.pdbx_seq_one_letter_code
_entity_poly.pdbx_strand_id
1 'polypeptide(L)'
;PLANYPRVREAIRRMIEVMGLSARSVTVSTVGVIPGIDRLAAEPWPLTLALSLHAADDHLREQLVPLNARYPIDDLIDAVHRFTEGKGRRVTLEWTLMRGINDTAEQ
;
A
#
# COMPACT_ATOMS: atom_id res chain seq x y z
N PRO A 1 8.60 0.14 0.59
CA PRO A 1 8.76 -0.85 1.69
C PRO A 1 8.69 -2.33 1.24
N LEU A 2 7.63 -2.70 0.52
CA LEU A 2 7.33 -4.11 0.23
C LEU A 2 8.30 -4.83 -0.72
N ALA A 3 9.09 -4.10 -1.52
CA ALA A 3 10.20 -4.67 -2.28
C ALA A 3 11.36 -5.19 -1.39
N ASN A 4 11.42 -4.78 -0.12
CA ASN A 4 12.39 -5.24 0.89
C ASN A 4 11.67 -5.99 2.03
N TYR A 5 10.72 -6.85 1.67
CA TYR A 5 9.80 -7.47 2.62
C TYR A 5 10.47 -8.13 3.84
N PRO A 6 11.53 -8.96 3.70
CA PRO A 6 12.08 -9.68 4.85
C PRO A 6 12.63 -8.75 5.94
N ARG A 7 13.24 -7.63 5.55
CA ARG A 7 13.80 -6.66 6.50
C ARG A 7 12.71 -5.77 7.10
N VAL A 8 11.72 -5.38 6.32
CA VAL A 8 10.56 -4.61 6.80
C VAL A 8 9.76 -5.43 7.81
N ARG A 9 9.50 -6.70 7.53
CA ARG A 9 8.81 -7.61 8.45
C ARG A 9 9.52 -7.71 9.80
N GLU A 10 10.84 -7.90 9.79
CA GLU A 10 11.62 -7.99 11.03
C GLU A 10 11.61 -6.65 11.81
N ALA A 11 11.66 -5.51 11.13
CA ALA A 11 11.52 -4.21 11.77
C ALA A 11 10.15 -4.04 12.43
N ILE A 12 9.06 -4.39 11.72
CA ILE A 12 7.69 -4.36 12.25
C ILE A 12 7.56 -5.26 13.49
N ARG A 13 8.09 -6.49 13.41
CA ARG A 13 8.10 -7.43 14.54
C ARG A 13 8.77 -6.82 15.76
N ARG A 14 9.95 -6.21 15.60
CA ARG A 14 10.67 -5.56 16.72
C ARG A 14 9.91 -4.37 17.29
N MET A 15 9.33 -3.53 16.44
CA MET A 15 8.49 -2.40 16.88
C MET A 15 7.34 -2.88 17.77
N ILE A 16 6.69 -3.98 17.40
CA ILE A 16 5.50 -4.48 18.10
C ILE A 16 5.88 -5.33 19.32
N GLU A 17 6.68 -6.39 19.12
CA GLU A 17 6.93 -7.42 20.14
C GLU A 17 8.04 -7.04 21.12
N VAL A 18 9.01 -6.22 20.70
CA VAL A 18 10.16 -5.85 21.54
C VAL A 18 9.96 -4.47 22.15
N MET A 19 9.52 -3.49 21.36
CA MET A 19 9.31 -2.10 21.82
C MET A 19 7.90 -1.86 22.38
N GLY A 20 6.98 -2.81 22.21
CA GLY A 20 5.61 -2.70 22.73
C GLY A 20 4.73 -1.71 21.99
N LEU A 21 5.07 -1.31 20.75
CA LEU A 21 4.22 -0.43 19.96
C LEU A 21 2.94 -1.17 19.54
N SER A 22 1.81 -0.46 19.62
CA SER A 22 0.56 -0.98 19.08
C SER A 22 0.71 -1.22 17.58
N ALA A 23 0.44 -2.45 17.12
CA ALA A 23 0.44 -2.75 15.69
C ALA A 23 -0.49 -1.83 14.88
N ARG A 24 -1.56 -1.31 15.52
CA ARG A 24 -2.52 -0.39 14.89
C ARG A 24 -1.93 1.00 14.60
N SER A 25 -0.85 1.39 15.30
CA SER A 25 -0.13 2.65 15.05
C SER A 25 1.00 2.49 14.03
N VAL A 26 1.22 1.29 13.49
CA VAL A 26 2.20 1.04 12.44
C VAL A 26 1.49 1.03 11.09
N THR A 27 1.85 1.99 10.24
CA THR A 27 1.37 2.07 8.86
C THR A 27 2.48 1.68 7.90
N VAL A 28 2.20 0.74 6.99
CA VAL A 28 3.09 0.40 5.89
C VAL A 28 2.53 1.03 4.61
N SER A 29 3.24 2.02 4.07
CA SER A 29 2.92 2.58 2.74
C SER A 29 3.59 1.77 1.63
N THR A 30 2.95 1.69 0.46
CA THR A 30 3.50 1.03 -0.73
C THR A 30 3.02 1.68 -2.02
N VAL A 31 3.86 1.65 -3.06
CA VAL A 31 3.53 2.03 -4.45
C VAL A 31 2.77 0.93 -5.24
N GLY A 32 2.27 -0.10 -4.54
CA GLY A 32 1.53 -1.21 -5.16
C GLY A 32 2.33 -2.47 -5.54
N VAL A 33 3.25 -2.94 -4.69
CA VAL A 33 3.89 -4.27 -4.88
C VAL A 33 2.92 -5.36 -4.42
N ILE A 34 2.06 -5.86 -5.32
CA ILE A 34 0.96 -6.78 -5.01
C ILE A 34 1.38 -8.01 -4.17
N PRO A 35 2.42 -8.79 -4.54
CA PRO A 35 2.83 -9.95 -3.75
C PRO A 35 3.25 -9.60 -2.31
N GLY A 36 3.72 -8.36 -2.10
CA GLY A 36 4.05 -7.86 -0.77
C GLY A 36 2.80 -7.49 0.04
N ILE A 37 1.75 -6.98 -0.61
CA ILE A 37 0.46 -6.67 0.02
C ILE A 37 -0.17 -7.97 0.53
N ASP A 38 -0.21 -9.00 -0.33
CA ASP A 38 -0.75 -10.31 0.04
C ASP A 38 0.03 -10.95 1.20
N ARG A 39 1.36 -10.86 1.20
CA ARG A 39 2.17 -11.32 2.34
C ARG A 39 1.88 -10.56 3.62
N LEU A 40 1.75 -9.22 3.53
CA LEU A 40 1.44 -8.38 4.69
C LEU A 40 0.04 -8.69 5.24
N ALA A 41 -0.92 -9.01 4.37
CA ALA A 41 -2.27 -9.44 4.73
C ALA A 41 -2.25 -10.72 5.58
N ALA A 42 -1.31 -11.64 5.31
CA ALA A 42 -1.17 -12.91 6.02
C ALA A 42 -0.43 -12.81 7.37
N GLU A 43 0.22 -11.69 7.69
CA GLU A 43 0.92 -11.54 8.99
C GLU A 43 -0.07 -11.55 10.18
N PRO A 44 0.37 -11.85 11.42
CA PRO A 44 -0.55 -11.89 12.56
C PRO A 44 -0.93 -10.50 13.09
N TRP A 45 -0.17 -9.45 12.75
CA TRP A 45 -0.38 -8.11 13.33
C TRP A 45 -1.47 -7.31 12.59
N PRO A 46 -2.35 -6.59 13.32
CA PRO A 46 -3.38 -5.73 12.73
C PRO A 46 -2.80 -4.38 12.27
N LEU A 47 -1.88 -4.43 11.31
CA LEU A 47 -1.22 -3.28 10.70
C LEU A 47 -2.20 -2.42 9.88
N THR A 48 -1.80 -1.19 9.59
CA THR A 48 -2.49 -0.32 8.63
C THR A 48 -1.73 -0.31 7.31
N LEU A 49 -2.44 -0.38 6.18
CA LEU A 49 -1.86 -0.23 4.85
C LEU A 49 -2.20 1.17 4.32
N ALA A 50 -1.20 1.83 3.74
CA ALA A 50 -1.40 3.00 2.90
C ALA A 50 -0.96 2.67 1.46
N LEU A 51 -1.76 3.10 0.48
CA LEU A 51 -1.48 2.89 -0.93
C LEU A 51 -1.17 4.23 -1.60
N SER A 52 0.04 4.36 -2.13
CA SER A 52 0.47 5.49 -2.96
C SER A 52 -0.09 5.34 -4.38
N LEU A 53 -1.29 5.89 -4.61
CA LEU A 53 -2.06 5.70 -5.85
C LEU A 53 -1.71 6.76 -6.91
N HIS A 54 -1.91 8.03 -6.58
CA HIS A 54 -1.52 9.23 -7.34
C HIS A 54 -2.10 9.45 -8.75
N ALA A 55 -2.92 8.55 -9.28
CA ALA A 55 -3.70 8.74 -10.50
C ALA A 55 -4.88 7.75 -10.53
N ALA A 56 -5.98 8.13 -11.20
CA ALA A 56 -7.21 7.34 -11.26
C ALA A 56 -7.31 6.47 -12.52
N ASP A 57 -6.45 6.69 -13.52
CA ASP A 57 -6.33 5.87 -14.72
C ASP A 57 -4.90 5.31 -14.89
N ASP A 58 -4.80 4.17 -15.57
CA ASP A 58 -3.54 3.47 -15.76
C ASP A 58 -2.52 4.26 -16.59
N HIS A 59 -2.97 5.05 -17.55
CA HIS A 59 -2.07 5.77 -18.45
C HIS A 59 -1.30 6.86 -17.69
N LEU A 60 -1.98 7.69 -16.90
CA LEU A 60 -1.32 8.67 -16.06
C LEU A 60 -0.53 8.00 -14.93
N ARG A 61 -1.09 6.94 -14.32
CA ARG A 61 -0.40 6.24 -13.24
C ARG A 61 0.91 5.61 -13.69
N GLU A 62 0.99 5.06 -14.89
CA GLU A 62 2.23 4.50 -15.44
C GLU A 62 3.32 5.57 -15.62
N GLN A 63 2.94 6.79 -16.00
CA GLN A 63 3.87 7.92 -16.10
C GLN A 63 4.41 8.36 -14.74
N LEU A 64 3.55 8.40 -13.71
CA LEU A 64 3.91 8.87 -12.37
C LEU A 64 4.56 7.77 -11.51
N VAL A 65 4.09 6.53 -11.66
CA VAL A 65 4.45 5.35 -10.89
C VAL A 65 4.71 4.20 -11.89
N PRO A 66 5.94 4.06 -12.41
CA PRO A 66 6.26 3.06 -13.46
C PRO A 66 5.94 1.60 -13.09
N LEU A 67 5.78 1.30 -11.80
CA LEU A 67 5.33 -0.01 -11.34
C LEU A 67 3.92 -0.37 -11.85
N ASN A 68 3.10 0.61 -12.24
CA ASN A 68 1.76 0.39 -12.79
C ASN A 68 1.76 -0.51 -14.03
N ALA A 69 2.77 -0.40 -14.89
CA ALA A 69 2.92 -1.26 -16.07
C ALA A 69 2.96 -2.76 -15.73
N ARG A 70 3.40 -3.10 -14.50
CA ARG A 70 3.43 -4.47 -13.99
C ARG A 70 2.18 -4.84 -13.19
N TYR A 71 1.62 -3.88 -12.47
CA TYR A 71 0.47 -4.05 -11.59
C TYR A 71 -0.52 -2.90 -11.84
N PRO A 72 -1.41 -3.05 -12.83
CA PRO A 72 -2.44 -2.06 -13.15
C PRO A 72 -3.37 -1.76 -11.98
N ILE A 73 -4.13 -0.66 -12.08
CA ILE A 73 -4.98 -0.18 -10.99
C ILE A 73 -5.99 -1.24 -10.55
N ASP A 74 -6.66 -1.94 -11.47
CA ASP A 74 -7.67 -2.94 -11.11
C ASP A 74 -7.08 -4.09 -10.27
N ASP A 75 -5.95 -4.66 -10.70
CA ASP A 75 -5.23 -5.70 -9.97
C ASP A 75 -4.78 -5.23 -8.57
N LEU A 76 -4.39 -3.96 -8.49
CA LEU A 76 -3.95 -3.31 -7.27
C LEU A 76 -5.11 -3.12 -6.29
N ILE A 77 -6.28 -2.71 -6.77
CA ILE A 77 -7.51 -2.58 -6.00
C ILE A 77 -7.96 -3.95 -5.48
N ASP A 78 -7.88 -5.00 -6.30
CA ASP A 78 -8.16 -6.38 -5.86
C ASP A 78 -7.23 -6.83 -4.72
N ALA A 79 -5.93 -6.50 -4.80
CA ALA A 79 -4.98 -6.79 -3.73
C ALA A 79 -5.31 -6.03 -2.43
N VAL A 80 -5.77 -4.78 -2.55
CA VAL A 80 -6.23 -3.97 -1.41
C VAL A 80 -7.51 -4.53 -0.79
N HIS A 81 -8.44 -5.04 -1.60
CA HIS A 81 -9.62 -5.73 -1.10
C HIS A 81 -9.24 -6.98 -0.30
N ARG A 82 -8.37 -7.84 -0.83
CA ARG A 82 -7.87 -9.02 -0.10
C ARG A 82 -7.19 -8.64 1.21
N PHE A 83 -6.40 -7.56 1.24
CA PHE A 83 -5.81 -7.05 2.48
C PHE A 83 -6.87 -6.62 3.49
N THR A 84 -7.89 -5.88 3.04
CA THR A 84 -8.97 -5.36 3.87
C THR A 84 -9.79 -6.50 4.47
N GLU A 85 -10.12 -7.52 3.67
CA GLU A 85 -10.85 -8.72 4.10
C GLU A 85 -10.03 -9.54 5.10
N GLY A 86 -8.74 -9.78 4.81
CA GLY A 86 -7.87 -10.57 5.67
C GLY A 86 -7.55 -9.91 7.03
N LYS A 87 -7.54 -8.56 7.09
CA LYS A 87 -7.19 -7.82 8.31
C LYS A 87 -8.37 -7.18 9.03
N GLY A 88 -9.50 -6.97 8.35
CA GLY A 88 -10.60 -6.12 8.85
C GLY A 88 -10.16 -4.67 9.06
N ARG A 89 -9.19 -4.17 8.27
CA ARG A 89 -8.58 -2.85 8.42
C ARG A 89 -8.79 -2.02 7.16
N ARG A 90 -9.21 -0.76 7.33
CA ARG A 90 -9.30 0.21 6.23
C ARG A 90 -7.91 0.50 5.67
N VAL A 91 -7.85 0.73 4.36
CA VAL A 91 -6.65 1.18 3.65
C VAL A 91 -6.75 2.68 3.43
N THR A 92 -5.64 3.38 3.63
CA THR A 92 -5.51 4.81 3.31
C THR A 92 -5.03 4.95 1.88
N LEU A 93 -5.73 5.72 1.06
CA LEU A 93 -5.22 6.12 -0.25
C LEU A 93 -4.41 7.40 -0.10
N GLU A 94 -3.18 7.38 -0.59
CA GLU A 94 -2.30 8.53 -0.64
C GLU A 94 -2.34 9.12 -2.05
N TRP A 95 -2.60 10.42 -2.12
CA TRP A 95 -2.67 11.19 -3.36
C TRP A 95 -1.84 12.46 -3.21
N THR A 96 -0.96 12.71 -4.17
CA THR A 96 -0.07 13.87 -4.16
C THR A 96 -0.56 14.76 -5.27
N LEU A 97 -1.13 15.90 -4.92
CA LEU A 97 -1.67 16.84 -5.89
C LEU A 97 -0.55 17.54 -6.64
N MET A 98 -0.55 17.38 -7.95
CA MET A 98 0.40 17.96 -8.88
C MET A 98 -0.39 18.81 -9.87
N ARG A 99 -0.12 20.14 -9.83
CA ARG A 99 -0.88 21.15 -10.56
C ARG A 99 -0.94 20.85 -12.06
N GLY A 100 -2.15 20.71 -12.60
CA GLY A 100 -2.41 20.46 -14.00
C GLY A 100 -2.04 19.05 -14.47
N ILE A 101 -1.78 18.13 -13.53
CA ILE A 101 -1.40 16.75 -13.83
C ILE A 101 -2.45 15.77 -13.30
N ASN A 102 -2.70 15.79 -11.99
CA ASN A 102 -3.61 14.85 -11.32
C ASN A 102 -4.55 15.54 -10.30
N ASP A 103 -4.81 16.84 -10.50
CA ASP A 103 -5.66 17.67 -9.65
C ASP A 103 -6.89 18.23 -10.40
N THR A 104 -7.27 17.61 -11.52
CA THR A 104 -8.47 17.95 -12.30
C THR A 104 -9.69 17.15 -11.81
N ALA A 105 -10.90 17.54 -12.19
CA ALA A 105 -12.13 16.85 -11.77
C ALA A 105 -12.33 15.49 -12.44
N GLU A 106 -11.65 15.25 -13.55
CA GLU A 106 -11.66 13.98 -14.28
C GLU A 106 -10.79 12.90 -13.60
N GLN A 107 -9.88 13.30 -12.70
CA GLN A 107 -9.03 12.44 -11.87
C GLN A 107 -9.63 12.24 -10.48
#